data_AF-A0A1B6MG32-F1
#
_entry.id   AF-A0A1B6MG32-F1
#
_cell.length_a   1.000
_cell.length_b   1.000
_cell.length_c   1.000
_cell.angle_alpha   90.00
_cell.angle_beta   90.00
_cell.angle_gamma   90.00
#
_symmetry.space_group_name_H-M   'P 1'
#
loop_
_entity.id
_entity.type
_entity.pdbx_description
1 polymer ?
#
loop_
_entity_poly.entity_id
_entity_poly.type
_entity_poly.pdbx_seq_one_letter_code
_entity_poly.pdbx_strand_id
1 'polypeptide(L)'
;LACAFLAFNLYFRRLKYIKLSSPRLNNMAVVGCVLVYTAVILLGLDHATLPSKAAFPTVCTARVYLLSAGFSLAFGSMFTKTYRVHRIFTRSASGVVKNKLLQDTQLISLICALLVIDGLIVTLWVAVDPMQRQLRNLTLEISSSDRSVVYQPQVEV
;
A
#
# COMPACT_ATOMS: atom_id res chain seq x y z
N LEU A 1 -5.47 8.63 -12.90
CA LEU A 1 -6.83 8.31 -12.40
C LEU A 1 -6.97 8.46 -10.88
N ALA A 2 -6.15 7.82 -10.04
CA ALA A 2 -6.26 7.93 -8.57
C ALA A 2 -6.16 9.38 -8.04
N CYS A 3 -5.20 10.18 -8.52
CA CYS A 3 -5.09 11.59 -8.14
C CYS A 3 -6.26 12.45 -8.63
N ALA A 4 -6.85 12.10 -9.78
CA ALA A 4 -8.05 12.76 -10.29
C ALA A 4 -9.28 12.44 -9.41
N PHE A 5 -9.43 11.20 -8.95
CA PHE A 5 -10.47 10.82 -7.99
C PHE A 5 -10.27 11.47 -6.60
N LEU A 6 -9.02 11.64 -6.16
CA LEU A 6 -8.68 12.36 -4.94
C LEU A 6 -9.04 13.85 -5.06
N ALA A 7 -8.64 14.50 -6.16
CA ALA A 7 -8.94 15.90 -6.43
C ALA A 7 -10.46 16.13 -6.57
N PHE A 8 -11.16 15.24 -7.26
CA PHE A 8 -12.62 15.26 -7.37
C PHE A 8 -13.31 15.08 -6.00
N ASN A 9 -12.81 14.16 -5.16
CA ASN A 9 -13.31 13.98 -3.78
C ASN A 9 -13.09 15.23 -2.91
N LEU A 10 -11.95 15.88 -3.05
CA LEU A 10 -11.61 17.10 -2.32
C LEU A 10 -12.44 18.30 -2.78
N TYR A 11 -12.61 18.46 -4.10
CA TYR A 11 -13.35 19.56 -4.71
C TYR A 11 -14.85 19.50 -4.40
N PHE A 12 -15.46 18.31 -4.46
CA PHE A 12 -16.90 18.13 -4.21
C PHE A 12 -17.27 17.81 -2.74
N ARG A 13 -16.35 18.03 -1.77
CA ARG A 13 -16.56 17.75 -0.32
C ARG A 13 -17.84 18.35 0.29
N ARG A 14 -18.45 19.36 -0.34
CA ARG A 14 -19.65 20.06 0.15
C ARG A 14 -20.98 19.44 -0.30
N LEU A 15 -21.00 18.53 -1.28
CA LEU A 15 -22.23 17.88 -1.74
C LEU A 15 -22.78 16.88 -0.71
N LYS A 16 -24.11 16.91 -0.46
CA LYS A 16 -24.81 16.05 0.51
C LYS A 16 -24.58 14.56 0.24
N TYR A 17 -24.51 14.16 -1.04
CA TYR A 17 -24.20 12.79 -1.49
C TYR A 17 -22.80 12.32 -1.07
N ILE A 18 -21.77 13.19 -1.16
CA ILE A 18 -20.40 12.84 -0.79
C ILE A 18 -20.22 12.81 0.74
N LYS A 19 -20.95 13.66 1.47
CA LYS A 19 -21.01 13.60 2.95
C LYS A 19 -21.63 12.29 3.46
N LEU A 20 -22.62 11.74 2.76
CA LEU A 20 -23.25 10.47 3.14
C LEU A 20 -22.27 9.28 3.01
N SER A 21 -21.33 9.35 2.06
CA SER A 21 -20.33 8.31 1.76
C SER A 21 -19.11 8.25 2.72
N SER A 22 -19.08 9.05 3.79
CA SER A 22 -17.91 9.21 4.67
C SER A 22 -16.64 9.65 3.92
N PRO A 23 -16.50 10.96 3.60
CA PRO A 23 -15.41 11.46 2.76
C PRO A 23 -14.01 11.22 3.36
N ARG A 24 -13.90 11.09 4.69
CA ARG A 24 -12.63 10.77 5.38
C ARG A 24 -12.14 9.36 5.08
N LEU A 25 -13.04 8.37 5.12
CA LEU A 25 -12.71 6.97 4.81
C LEU A 25 -12.39 6.81 3.32
N ASN A 26 -13.15 7.48 2.46
CA ASN A 26 -12.87 7.45 1.03
C ASN A 26 -11.48 8.05 0.70
N ASN A 27 -11.08 9.13 1.37
CA ASN A 27 -9.72 9.67 1.21
C ASN A 27 -8.65 8.69 1.67
N MET A 28 -8.84 7.94 2.77
CA MET A 28 -7.89 6.92 3.21
C MET A 28 -7.75 5.76 2.22
N ALA A 29 -8.86 5.28 1.65
CA ALA A 29 -8.82 4.28 0.59
C ALA A 29 -8.00 4.76 -0.62
N VAL A 30 -8.24 5.99 -1.08
CA VAL A 30 -7.51 6.54 -2.23
C VAL A 30 -6.02 6.71 -1.92
N VAL A 31 -5.65 7.15 -0.70
CA VAL A 31 -4.25 7.18 -0.27
C VAL A 31 -3.63 5.79 -0.30
N GLY A 32 -4.33 4.77 0.21
CA GLY A 32 -3.89 3.37 0.12
C GLY A 32 -3.64 2.92 -1.32
N CYS A 33 -4.58 3.21 -2.23
CA CYS A 33 -4.41 2.91 -3.65
C CYS A 33 -3.22 3.62 -4.30
N VAL A 34 -2.98 4.90 -3.97
CA VAL A 34 -1.81 5.64 -4.47
C VAL A 34 -0.50 5.04 -3.99
N LEU A 35 -0.44 4.61 -2.72
CA LEU A 35 0.73 3.93 -2.16
C LEU A 35 1.00 2.60 -2.87
N VAL A 36 -0.04 1.78 -3.11
CA VAL A 36 0.10 0.53 -3.86
C VAL A 36 0.56 0.78 -5.29
N TYR A 37 -0.01 1.77 -6.00
CA TYR A 37 0.46 2.11 -7.35
C TYR A 37 1.92 2.55 -7.36
N THR A 38 2.33 3.34 -6.36
CA THR A 38 3.72 3.76 -6.21
C THR A 38 4.63 2.55 -5.95
N ALA A 39 4.20 1.59 -5.12
CA ALA A 39 4.93 0.35 -4.86
C ALA A 39 5.09 -0.50 -6.13
N VAL A 40 4.05 -0.62 -6.97
CA VAL A 40 4.09 -1.35 -8.24
C VAL A 40 5.05 -0.69 -9.23
N ILE A 41 5.04 0.64 -9.33
CA ILE A 41 5.99 1.38 -10.17
C ILE A 41 7.43 1.15 -9.67
N LEU A 42 7.64 1.20 -8.36
CA LEU A 42 8.93 0.91 -7.75
C LEU A 42 9.37 -0.53 -7.99
N LEU A 43 8.45 -1.50 -8.01
CA LEU A 43 8.73 -2.90 -8.31
C LEU A 43 9.21 -3.08 -9.76
N GLY A 44 8.62 -2.37 -10.71
CA GLY A 44 9.01 -2.42 -12.12
C GLY A 44 10.30 -1.66 -12.47
N LEU A 45 10.87 -0.91 -11.54
CA LEU A 45 12.18 -0.27 -11.70
C LEU A 45 13.28 -1.31 -11.45
N ASP A 46 13.69 -2.00 -12.52
CA ASP A 46 14.79 -2.96 -12.48
C ASP A 46 16.17 -2.27 -12.44
N HIS A 47 17.15 -3.05 -11.99
CA HIS A 47 18.52 -2.62 -11.68
C HIS A 47 19.24 -1.87 -12.82
N ALA A 48 18.77 -2.04 -14.07
CA ALA A 48 19.24 -1.33 -15.26
C ALA A 48 19.02 0.20 -15.22
N THR A 49 18.07 0.69 -14.41
CA THR A 49 17.73 2.13 -14.33
C THR A 49 18.30 2.83 -13.09
N LEU A 50 18.79 2.08 -12.09
CA LEU A 50 19.32 2.60 -10.83
C LEU A 50 20.85 2.50 -10.80
N PRO A 51 21.60 3.58 -11.14
CA PRO A 51 23.06 3.55 -11.25
C PRO A 51 23.78 3.48 -9.89
N SER A 52 23.08 3.65 -8.76
CA SER A 52 23.70 3.72 -7.42
C SER A 52 23.44 2.46 -6.59
N LYS A 53 24.52 1.74 -6.24
CA LYS A 53 24.50 0.62 -5.29
C LYS A 53 23.97 1.00 -3.90
N ALA A 54 24.02 2.28 -3.54
CA ALA A 54 23.55 2.78 -2.24
C ALA A 54 22.02 2.98 -2.18
N ALA A 55 21.37 3.29 -3.32
CA ALA A 55 19.93 3.52 -3.36
C ALA A 55 19.11 2.21 -3.45
N PHE A 56 19.73 1.13 -3.93
CA PHE A 56 19.06 -0.16 -4.14
C PHE A 56 18.47 -0.78 -2.86
N PRO A 57 19.19 -0.90 -1.72
CA PRO A 57 18.61 -1.46 -0.50
C PRO A 57 17.47 -0.59 0.05
N THR A 58 17.56 0.73 -0.08
CA THR A 58 16.50 1.66 0.34
C THR A 58 15.24 1.50 -0.51
N VAL A 59 15.38 1.32 -1.83
CA VAL A 59 14.23 1.07 -2.72
C VAL A 59 13.62 -0.30 -2.43
N CYS A 60 14.44 -1.33 -2.21
CA CYS A 60 13.97 -2.68 -1.91
C CYS A 60 13.12 -2.72 -0.62
N THR A 61 13.64 -2.13 0.45
CA THR A 61 12.90 -1.99 1.72
C THR A 61 11.64 -1.13 1.53
N ALA A 62 11.74 0.03 0.86
CA ALA A 62 10.59 0.90 0.61
C ALA A 62 9.44 0.21 -0.13
N ARG A 63 9.72 -0.72 -1.06
CA ARG A 63 8.68 -1.49 -1.78
C ARG A 63 7.79 -2.26 -0.81
N VAL A 64 8.39 -2.97 0.15
CA VAL A 64 7.67 -3.79 1.14
C VAL A 64 6.82 -2.90 2.04
N TYR A 65 7.38 -1.81 2.56
CA TYR A 65 6.65 -0.85 3.39
C TYR A 65 5.46 -0.23 2.66
N LEU A 66 5.66 0.25 1.43
CA LEU A 66 4.61 0.89 0.65
C LEU A 66 3.49 -0.08 0.27
N LEU A 67 3.83 -1.31 -0.09
CA LEU A 67 2.86 -2.34 -0.44
C LEU A 67 2.02 -2.75 0.79
N SER A 68 2.68 -3.01 1.92
CA SER A 68 2.02 -3.41 3.17
C SER A 68 1.12 -2.29 3.70
N ALA A 69 1.64 -1.07 3.83
CA ALA A 69 0.87 0.07 4.30
C ALA A 69 -0.30 0.42 3.35
N GLY A 70 -0.06 0.35 2.04
CA GLY A 70 -1.09 0.59 1.02
C GLY A 70 -2.23 -0.44 1.09
N PHE A 71 -1.90 -1.71 1.26
CA PHE A 71 -2.87 -2.80 1.45
C PHE A 71 -3.67 -2.60 2.75
N SER A 72 -2.99 -2.36 3.86
CA SER A 72 -3.60 -2.12 5.18
C SER A 72 -4.59 -0.95 5.16
N LEU A 73 -4.25 0.16 4.48
CA LEU A 73 -5.16 1.30 4.33
C LEU A 73 -6.38 0.99 3.45
N ALA A 74 -6.18 0.29 2.33
CA ALA A 74 -7.25 -0.07 1.42
C ALA A 74 -8.24 -1.04 2.09
N PHE A 75 -7.74 -2.14 2.67
CA PHE A 75 -8.55 -3.13 3.38
C PHE A 75 -9.19 -2.55 4.64
N GLY A 76 -8.42 -1.81 5.44
CA GLY A 76 -8.92 -1.16 6.64
C GLY A 76 -10.05 -0.18 6.35
N SER A 77 -9.96 0.58 5.25
CA SER A 77 -11.04 1.46 4.81
C SER A 77 -12.29 0.69 4.36
N MET A 78 -12.14 -0.44 3.66
CA MET A 78 -13.29 -1.26 3.24
C MET A 78 -14.00 -1.86 4.46
N PHE A 79 -13.25 -2.46 5.38
CA PHE A 79 -13.78 -3.02 6.62
C PHE A 79 -14.55 -1.97 7.42
N THR A 80 -13.98 -0.77 7.55
CA THR A 80 -14.57 0.33 8.29
C THR A 80 -15.87 0.85 7.65
N LYS A 81 -15.97 0.86 6.31
CA LYS A 81 -17.23 1.17 5.60
C LYS A 81 -18.31 0.12 5.92
N THR A 82 -17.97 -1.17 5.86
CA THR A 82 -18.90 -2.25 6.19
C THR A 82 -19.34 -2.22 7.66
N TYR A 83 -18.38 -1.98 8.57
CA TYR A 83 -18.65 -1.83 10.00
C TYR A 83 -19.60 -0.66 10.29
N ARG A 84 -19.44 0.48 9.60
CA ARG A 84 -20.35 1.63 9.72
C ARG A 84 -21.78 1.26 9.35
N VAL A 85 -21.98 0.52 8.25
CA VAL A 85 -23.30 0.07 7.79
C VAL A 85 -23.93 -0.87 8.82
N HIS A 86 -23.21 -1.91 9.23
CA HIS A 86 -23.67 -2.84 10.28
C HIS A 86 -24.11 -2.08 11.54
N ARG A 87 -23.27 -1.15 12.00
CA ARG A 87 -23.53 -0.37 13.20
C ARG A 87 -24.76 0.54 13.09
N ILE A 88 -25.05 1.08 11.91
CA ILE A 88 -26.27 1.87 11.66
C ILE A 88 -27.50 0.96 11.83
N PHE A 89 -27.50 -0.23 11.22
CA PHE A 89 -28.60 -1.18 11.36
C PHE A 89 -28.78 -1.67 12.80
N THR A 90 -27.68 -2.03 13.49
CA THR A 90 -27.74 -2.45 14.90
C THR A 90 -28.25 -1.34 15.81
N ARG A 91 -27.83 -0.08 15.59
CA ARG A 91 -28.34 1.07 16.36
C ARG A 91 -29.81 1.36 16.06
N SER A 92 -30.22 1.26 14.80
CA SER A 92 -31.63 1.42 14.41
C SER A 92 -32.51 0.36 15.07
N ALA A 93 -32.02 -0.89 15.17
CA ALA A 93 -32.73 -1.99 15.82
C ALA A 93 -32.79 -1.85 17.35
N SER A 94 -31.77 -1.31 18.00
CA SER A 94 -31.72 -1.16 19.46
C SER A 94 -32.44 0.09 20.01
N GLY A 95 -33.01 0.97 19.18
CA GLY A 95 -33.77 2.15 19.63
C GLY A 95 -32.96 3.20 20.43
N VAL A 96 -31.64 3.04 20.54
CA VAL A 96 -30.77 3.92 21.34
C VAL A 96 -30.46 5.19 20.56
N VAL A 97 -31.36 6.18 20.63
CA VAL A 97 -31.10 7.56 20.21
C VAL A 97 -30.23 8.23 21.28
N LYS A 98 -28.95 7.90 21.31
CA LYS A 98 -27.96 8.70 22.07
C LYS A 98 -27.17 9.55 21.08
N ASN A 99 -27.36 10.87 21.21
CA ASN A 99 -26.72 12.01 20.53
C ASN A 99 -25.17 12.00 20.48
N LYS A 100 -24.51 10.90 20.83
CA LYS A 100 -23.14 10.63 20.39
C LYS A 100 -23.21 10.03 18.99
N LEU A 101 -23.22 10.91 17.99
CA LEU A 101 -22.62 10.64 16.68
C LEU A 101 -21.21 10.11 16.99
N LEU A 102 -21.09 8.79 17.07
CA LEU A 102 -19.87 8.15 17.53
C LEU A 102 -18.80 8.50 16.50
N GLN A 103 -17.80 9.23 16.98
CA GLN A 103 -16.78 9.93 16.23
C GLN A 103 -16.20 9.01 15.13
N ASP A 104 -16.31 9.42 13.87
CA ASP A 104 -15.56 8.84 12.76
C ASP A 104 -14.05 8.72 13.10
N THR A 105 -13.57 9.55 14.04
CA THR A 105 -12.24 9.50 14.65
C THR A 105 -11.88 8.15 15.28
N GLN A 106 -12.82 7.44 15.92
CA GLN A 106 -12.52 6.12 16.52
C GLN A 106 -12.28 5.05 15.45
N LEU A 107 -13.05 5.11 14.36
CA LEU A 107 -12.89 4.20 13.22
C LEU A 107 -11.56 4.47 12.50
N ILE A 108 -11.19 5.74 12.33
CA ILE A 108 -9.88 6.14 11.79
C ILE A 108 -8.75 5.69 12.72
N SER A 109 -8.92 5.85 14.04
CA SER A 109 -7.95 5.40 15.04
C SER A 109 -7.70 3.90 14.97
N LEU A 110 -8.74 3.10 14.70
CA LEU A 110 -8.59 1.65 14.52
C LEU A 110 -7.72 1.32 13.30
N ILE A 111 -7.95 1.99 12.17
CA ILE A 111 -7.13 1.79 10.97
C ILE A 111 -5.68 2.23 11.22
N CYS A 112 -5.47 3.36 11.91
CA CYS A 112 -4.12 3.80 12.27
C CYS A 112 -3.43 2.80 13.20
N ALA A 113 -4.13 2.22 14.17
CA ALA A 113 -3.57 1.19 15.04
C ALA A 113 -3.16 -0.07 14.26
N LEU A 114 -4.01 -0.53 13.33
CA LEU A 114 -3.67 -1.64 12.42
C LEU A 114 -2.43 -1.32 11.59
N LEU A 115 -2.29 -0.09 11.09
CA LEU A 115 -1.14 0.34 10.31
C LEU A 115 0.15 0.39 11.14
N VAL A 116 0.06 0.77 12.41
CA VAL A 116 1.21 0.71 13.34
C VAL A 116 1.62 -0.75 13.58
N ILE A 117 0.67 -1.65 13.81
CA ILE A 117 0.95 -3.07 14.01
C ILE A 117 1.62 -3.65 12.76
N ASP A 118 1.09 -3.35 11.57
CA ASP A 118 1.66 -3.77 10.29
C ASP A 118 3.09 -3.25 10.10
N GLY A 119 3.33 -1.97 10.42
CA GLY A 119 4.67 -1.39 10.41
C GLY A 119 5.63 -2.07 11.38
N LEU A 120 5.17 -2.46 12.58
CA LEU A 120 5.98 -3.22 13.54
C LEU A 120 6.32 -4.62 13.01
N ILE A 121 5.37 -5.29 12.37
CA ILE A 121 5.62 -6.61 11.77
C ILE A 121 6.65 -6.50 10.64
N VAL A 122 6.50 -5.53 9.74
CA VAL A 122 7.44 -5.33 8.62
C VAL A 122 8.81 -4.89 9.11
N THR A 123 8.89 -3.99 10.10
CA THR A 123 10.19 -3.58 10.69
C THR A 123 10.90 -4.75 11.35
N LEU A 124 10.18 -5.59 12.12
CA LEU A 124 10.74 -6.80 12.70
C LEU A 124 11.22 -7.77 11.63
N TRP A 125 10.44 -7.97 10.56
CA TRP A 125 10.81 -8.85 9.46
C TRP A 125 12.09 -8.38 8.75
N VAL A 126 12.17 -7.09 8.41
CA VAL A 126 13.36 -6.49 7.78
C VAL A 126 14.59 -6.51 8.71
N ALA A 127 14.39 -6.42 10.02
CA ALA A 127 15.49 -6.47 10.99
C ALA A 127 16.04 -7.88 11.19
N VAL A 128 15.18 -8.90 11.17
CA VAL A 128 15.58 -10.31 11.31
C VAL A 128 16.17 -10.85 10.02
N ASP A 129 15.56 -10.51 8.88
CA ASP A 129 15.98 -10.99 7.56
C ASP A 129 16.09 -9.79 6.60
N PRO A 130 17.23 -9.07 6.63
CA PRO A 130 17.44 -7.94 5.73
C PRO A 130 17.48 -8.45 4.30
N MET A 131 16.63 -7.90 3.43
CA MET A 131 16.62 -8.24 2.00
C MET A 131 17.98 -7.92 1.37
N GLN A 132 18.82 -8.94 1.25
CA GLN A 132 20.11 -8.88 0.58
C GLN A 132 19.93 -9.26 -0.88
N ARG A 133 20.56 -8.50 -1.78
CA ARG A 133 20.56 -8.83 -3.21
C ARG A 133 21.38 -10.10 -3.42
N GLN A 134 20.71 -11.20 -3.79
CA GLN A 134 21.38 -12.43 -4.18
C GLN A 134 21.37 -12.54 -5.71
N LEU A 135 22.54 -12.47 -6.35
CA LEU A 135 22.65 -12.77 -7.78
C LEU A 135 22.93 -14.26 -7.95
N ARG A 136 22.04 -14.98 -8.62
CA ARG A 136 22.34 -16.30 -9.14
C ARG A 136 22.84 -16.20 -10.58
N ASN A 137 24.03 -16.73 -10.80
CA ASN A 137 24.56 -16.93 -12.14
C ASN A 137 23.81 -18.10 -12.79
N LEU A 138 23.21 -17.87 -13.94
CA LEU A 138 22.64 -18.92 -14.78
C LEU A 138 23.74 -19.64 -15.58
N THR A 139 23.35 -20.73 -16.23
CA THR A 139 24.21 -21.48 -17.15
C THR A 139 24.77 -20.59 -18.26
N LEU A 140 26.04 -20.81 -18.57
CA LEU A 140 26.76 -20.07 -19.60
C LEU A 140 26.13 -20.31 -20.97
N GLU A 141 25.85 -19.23 -21.69
CA GLU A 141 25.38 -19.29 -23.08
C GLU A 141 26.48 -18.83 -24.03
N ILE A 142 26.78 -19.64 -25.04
CA ILE A 142 27.77 -19.31 -26.08
C ILE A 142 27.07 -18.41 -27.09
N SER A 143 27.69 -17.29 -27.46
CA SER A 143 27.11 -16.38 -28.44
C SER A 143 26.91 -17.08 -29.80
N SER A 144 25.74 -16.90 -30.39
CA SER A 144 25.42 -17.41 -31.73
C SER A 144 26.23 -16.74 -32.85
N SER A 145 26.75 -15.52 -32.63
CA SER A 145 27.47 -14.73 -33.63
C SER A 145 28.99 -14.83 -33.53
N ASP A 146 29.54 -15.11 -32.35
CA ASP A 146 30.98 -15.29 -32.14
C ASP A 146 31.24 -16.37 -31.09
N ARG A 147 31.80 -17.51 -31.50
CA ARG A 147 32.07 -18.66 -30.63
C ARG A 147 33.11 -18.37 -29.54
N SER A 148 33.81 -17.23 -29.64
CA SER A 148 34.82 -16.78 -28.67
C SER A 148 34.21 -16.01 -27.49
N VAL A 149 32.93 -15.64 -27.57
CA VAL A 149 32.23 -14.84 -26.56
C VAL A 149 31.20 -15.70 -25.81
N VAL A 150 31.33 -15.73 -24.49
CA VAL A 150 30.42 -16.45 -23.60
C VAL A 150 29.70 -15.44 -22.72
N TYR A 151 28.38 -15.51 -22.68
CA TYR A 151 27.54 -14.70 -21.80
C TYR A 151 27.19 -15.48 -20.55
N GLN A 152 27.30 -14.84 -19.38
CA GLN A 152 26.80 -15.37 -18.12
C GLN A 152 25.63 -14.51 -17.65
N PRO A 153 24.38 -14.90 -17.95
CA PRO A 153 23.22 -14.17 -17.45
C PRO A 153 23.14 -14.29 -15.92
N GLN A 154 22.83 -13.17 -15.25
CA GLN A 154 22.64 -13.12 -13.80
C GLN A 154 21.17 -12.81 -13.51
N VAL A 155 20.56 -13.57 -12.62
CA VAL A 155 19.16 -13.38 -12.17
C VAL A 155 19.15 -13.01 -10.70
N GLU A 156 18.29 -12.07 -10.33
CA GLU A 156 18.06 -11.63 -8.96
C GLU A 156 17.08 -12.60 -8.28
N VAL A 157 17.49 -13.16 -7.14
CA VAL A 157 16.70 -14.13 -6.35
C VAL A 157 16.47 -13.62 -4.94
#